data_AF-A0A2P5WZ55-F1
#
_entry.id   AF-A0A2P5WZ55-F1
#
_cell.length_a   1.000
_cell.length_b   1.000
_cell.length_c   1.000
_cell.angle_alpha   90.00
_cell.angle_beta   90.00
_cell.angle_gamma   90.00
#
_symmetry.space_group_name_H-M   'P 1'
#
loop_
_entity.id
_entity.type
_entity.pdbx_description
1 polymer ?
#
loop_
_entity_poly.entity_id
_entity_poly.type
_entity_poly.pdbx_seq_one_letter_code
_entity_poly.pdbx_strand_id
1 'polypeptide(L)'
;MHSNVMIHYLNSPEGIESLCSDMEVDHTDVRILMLAWKMKAEKQGYFNLEEWRRGLKALRVDTVRRPSNFVDFYSYSFCYCLTGSQFRAQVDYFIEYLKIQSDYKVINLDQWMGFFRFCNEISFPDLSNYDPDLAWPLVLDNFVEWMQAKQS
;
A
#
# COMPACT_ATOMS: atom_id res chain seq x y z
N MET A 1 34.66 0.68 1.35
CA MET A 1 34.48 2.15 1.33
C MET A 1 33.26 2.59 0.49
N HIS A 2 32.88 1.86 -0.56
CA HIS A 2 31.71 2.19 -1.41
C HIS A 2 30.34 2.05 -0.75
N SER A 3 30.19 1.23 0.30
CA SER A 3 28.89 0.94 0.91
C SER A 3 28.32 2.08 1.75
N ASN A 4 29.15 2.94 2.35
CA ASN A 4 28.66 4.02 3.22
C ASN A 4 28.19 5.26 2.46
N VAL A 5 28.72 5.46 1.25
CA VAL A 5 28.37 6.58 0.39
C VAL A 5 26.92 6.40 -0.10
N MET A 6 26.58 5.21 -0.61
CA MET A 6 25.22 4.83 -1.06
C MET A 6 24.14 4.97 0.03
N ILE A 7 24.51 4.78 1.31
CA ILE A 7 23.59 4.85 2.46
C ILE A 7 23.16 6.29 2.77
N HIS A 8 24.01 7.28 2.49
CA HIS A 8 23.62 8.68 2.63
C HIS A 8 22.65 9.12 1.53
N TYR A 9 22.75 8.57 0.33
CA TYR A 9 21.82 8.86 -0.77
C TYR A 9 20.39 8.35 -0.49
N LEU A 10 20.24 7.15 0.06
CA LEU A 10 18.91 6.54 0.30
C LEU A 10 18.09 7.24 1.41
N ASN A 11 18.72 8.09 2.21
CA ASN A 11 18.07 8.87 3.28
C ASN A 11 17.62 10.26 2.81
N SER A 12 17.69 10.57 1.52
CA SER A 12 17.17 11.82 0.97
C SER A 12 16.37 11.57 -0.31
N PRO A 13 15.35 12.40 -0.60
CA PRO A 13 14.54 12.28 -1.81
C PRO A 13 15.40 12.29 -3.09
N GLU A 14 16.49 13.07 -3.08
CA GLU A 14 17.40 13.22 -4.22
C GLU A 14 18.19 11.93 -4.52
N GLY A 15 18.52 11.13 -3.50
CA GLY A 15 19.20 9.86 -3.74
C GLY A 15 18.24 8.73 -4.16
N ILE A 16 16.94 8.85 -3.87
CA ILE A 16 15.91 8.01 -4.49
C ILE A 16 15.78 8.36 -5.97
N GLU A 17 15.77 9.64 -6.34
CA GLU A 17 15.76 10.06 -7.75
C GLU A 17 16.99 9.57 -8.53
N SER A 18 18.18 9.63 -7.92
CA SER A 18 19.40 9.07 -8.52
C SER A 18 19.31 7.55 -8.70
N LEU A 19 18.74 6.83 -7.73
CA LEU A 19 18.50 5.39 -7.85
C LEU A 19 17.50 5.07 -8.97
N CYS A 20 16.43 5.85 -9.09
CA CYS A 20 15.44 5.73 -10.18
C CYS A 20 16.10 5.95 -11.55
N SER A 21 16.95 6.98 -11.66
CA SER A 21 17.72 7.26 -12.87
C SER A 21 18.67 6.11 -13.23
N ASP A 22 19.38 5.55 -12.24
CA ASP A 22 20.32 4.43 -12.45
C ASP A 22 19.60 3.13 -12.87
N MET A 23 18.33 2.97 -12.49
CA MET A 23 17.52 1.82 -12.89
C MET A 23 16.76 2.05 -14.22
N GLU A 24 16.89 3.22 -14.84
CA GLU A 24 16.07 3.65 -16.00
C GLU A 24 14.55 3.53 -15.72
N VAL A 25 14.15 3.87 -14.50
CA VAL A 25 12.76 3.82 -14.04
C VAL A 25 12.33 5.22 -13.63
N ASP A 26 11.13 5.65 -14.07
CA ASP A 26 10.57 6.91 -13.62
C ASP A 26 10.26 6.86 -12.11
N HIS A 27 10.49 7.96 -11.39
CA HIS A 27 10.26 8.03 -9.94
C HIS A 27 8.78 7.90 -9.54
N THR A 28 7.86 8.05 -10.49
CA THR A 28 6.41 7.82 -10.34
C THR A 28 5.98 6.41 -10.76
N ASP A 29 6.90 5.60 -11.27
CA ASP A 29 6.59 4.27 -11.79
C ASP A 29 6.20 3.29 -10.67
N VAL A 30 5.21 2.43 -10.94
CA VAL A 30 4.78 1.35 -10.04
C VAL A 30 5.93 0.42 -9.62
N ARG A 31 7.02 0.35 -10.41
CA ARG A 31 8.25 -0.36 -10.08
C ARG A 31 8.96 0.19 -8.84
N ILE A 32 8.91 1.49 -8.60
CA ILE A 32 9.46 2.12 -7.39
C ILE A 32 8.59 1.78 -6.16
N LEU A 33 7.27 1.70 -6.34
CA LEU A 33 6.36 1.21 -5.30
C LEU A 33 6.60 -0.27 -4.97
N MET A 34 6.85 -1.10 -5.99
CA MET A 34 7.22 -2.50 -5.80
C MET A 34 8.55 -2.64 -5.07
N LEU A 35 9.51 -1.76 -5.34
CA LEU A 35 10.78 -1.71 -4.63
C LEU A 35 10.55 -1.33 -3.16
N ALA A 36 9.80 -0.26 -2.89
CA ALA A 36 9.47 0.17 -1.52
C ALA A 36 8.74 -0.93 -0.73
N TRP A 37 7.81 -1.63 -1.38
CA TRP A 37 7.11 -2.78 -0.80
C TRP A 37 8.05 -3.93 -0.45
N LYS A 38 8.98 -4.27 -1.36
CA LYS A 38 10.00 -5.30 -1.11
C LYS A 38 10.96 -4.91 0.01
N MET A 39 11.24 -3.63 0.15
CA MET A 39 12.06 -3.06 1.22
C MET A 39 11.31 -2.98 2.56
N LYS A 40 9.97 -3.08 2.54
CA LYS A 40 9.07 -2.80 3.66
C LYS A 40 9.31 -1.41 4.23
N ALA A 41 9.42 -0.42 3.35
CA ALA A 41 9.74 0.94 3.75
C ALA A 41 8.59 1.60 4.50
N GLU A 42 8.92 2.29 5.59
CA GLU A 42 7.94 2.94 6.46
C GLU A 42 7.57 4.35 5.97
N LYS A 43 8.45 5.01 5.21
CA LYS A 43 8.26 6.40 4.78
C LYS A 43 8.46 6.57 3.26
N GLN A 44 7.54 7.28 2.61
CA GLN A 44 7.65 7.60 1.18
C GLN A 44 8.88 8.45 0.89
N GLY A 45 9.67 8.01 -0.10
CA GLY A 45 10.85 8.74 -0.57
C GLY A 45 12.10 8.57 0.30
N TYR A 46 12.09 7.60 1.23
CA TYR A 46 13.23 7.30 2.09
C TYR A 46 13.37 5.78 2.26
N PHE A 47 14.61 5.29 2.24
CA PHE A 47 14.94 3.93 2.69
C PHE A 47 16.03 3.99 3.75
N ASN A 48 15.73 3.49 4.94
CA ASN A 48 16.76 3.32 5.95
C ASN A 48 17.63 2.09 5.64
N LEU A 49 18.78 2.00 6.30
CA LEU A 49 19.77 0.94 6.05
C LEU A 49 19.22 -0.48 6.26
N GLU A 50 18.33 -0.64 7.24
CA GLU A 50 17.75 -1.94 7.59
C GLU A 50 16.68 -2.36 6.58
N GLU A 51 15.84 -1.42 6.11
CA GLU A 51 14.90 -1.61 5.00
C GLU A 51 15.65 -1.98 3.72
N TRP A 52 16.75 -1.27 3.41
CA TRP A 52 17.58 -1.53 2.25
C TRP A 52 18.23 -2.91 2.28
N ARG A 53 18.86 -3.27 3.40
CA ARG A 53 19.49 -4.59 3.57
C ARG A 53 18.47 -5.73 3.51
N ARG A 54 17.29 -5.52 4.11
CA ARG A 54 16.19 -6.50 4.09
C ARG A 54 15.63 -6.67 2.68
N GLY A 55 15.39 -5.56 1.99
CA GLY A 55 14.94 -5.54 0.59
C GLY A 55 15.93 -6.23 -0.33
N LEU A 56 17.21 -5.88 -0.28
CA LEU A 56 18.26 -6.50 -1.09
C LEU A 56 18.46 -7.99 -0.79
N LYS A 57 18.34 -8.41 0.47
CA LYS A 57 18.38 -9.84 0.85
C LYS A 57 17.18 -10.59 0.28
N ALA A 58 16.00 -9.96 0.21
CA ALA A 58 14.80 -10.50 -0.42
C ALA A 58 14.84 -10.46 -1.97
N LEU A 59 15.61 -9.53 -2.55
CA LEU A 59 15.79 -9.34 -3.99
C LEU A 59 16.89 -10.23 -4.60
N ARG A 60 17.57 -11.08 -3.82
CA ARG A 60 18.47 -12.14 -4.33
C ARG A 60 17.79 -13.20 -5.22
N VAL A 61 16.56 -12.94 -5.64
CA VAL A 61 15.83 -13.66 -6.68
C VAL A 61 15.63 -12.65 -7.80
N ASP A 62 16.52 -12.74 -8.76
CA ASP A 62 16.68 -11.92 -9.96
C ASP A 62 15.30 -11.56 -10.55
N THR A 63 15.11 -10.27 -10.86
CA THR A 63 13.86 -9.60 -11.27
C THR A 63 12.90 -9.21 -10.11
N VAL A 64 12.50 -7.94 -10.06
CA VAL A 64 11.31 -7.49 -9.31
C VAL A 64 10.09 -8.12 -9.97
N ARG A 65 9.82 -9.38 -9.62
CA ARG A 65 8.65 -10.12 -10.13
C ARG A 65 7.39 -9.48 -9.56
N ARG A 66 6.34 -9.44 -10.39
CA ARG A 66 4.99 -9.03 -9.94
C ARG A 66 4.63 -9.76 -8.64
N PRO A 67 4.07 -9.06 -7.64
CA PRO A 67 3.61 -9.69 -6.40
C PRO A 67 2.72 -10.90 -6.70
N SER A 68 2.96 -12.03 -6.05
CA SER A 68 2.04 -13.16 -6.08
C SER A 68 0.73 -12.86 -5.33
N ASN A 69 0.78 -11.91 -4.38
CA ASN A 69 -0.37 -11.42 -3.63
C ASN A 69 -0.58 -9.93 -3.90
N PHE A 70 -1.50 -9.62 -4.81
CA PHE A 70 -1.83 -8.24 -5.18
C PHE A 70 -2.45 -7.45 -4.03
N VAL A 71 -3.18 -8.11 -3.11
CA VAL A 71 -3.81 -7.46 -1.95
C VAL A 71 -2.75 -6.85 -1.03
N ASP A 72 -1.66 -7.58 -0.76
CA ASP A 72 -0.57 -7.09 0.10
C ASP A 72 0.18 -5.92 -0.53
N PHE A 73 0.34 -5.93 -1.85
CA PHE A 73 1.02 -4.85 -2.57
C PHE A 73 0.17 -3.58 -2.59
N TYR A 74 -1.11 -3.69 -2.96
CA TYR A 74 -1.96 -2.53 -3.04
C TYR A 74 -2.24 -1.91 -1.67
N SER A 75 -2.43 -2.74 -0.64
CA SER A 75 -2.57 -2.26 0.74
C SER A 75 -1.34 -1.47 1.20
N TYR A 76 -0.15 -1.98 0.87
CA TYR A 76 1.09 -1.26 1.13
C TYR A 76 1.18 0.04 0.32
N SER A 77 0.93 0.02 -0.99
CA SER A 77 0.98 1.24 -1.82
C SER A 77 -0.04 2.27 -1.37
N PHE A 78 -1.19 1.85 -0.89
CA PHE A 78 -2.24 2.73 -0.39
C PHE A 78 -1.81 3.42 0.90
N CYS A 79 -1.33 2.67 1.90
CA CYS A 79 -0.74 3.24 3.11
C CYS A 79 0.50 4.08 2.84
N TYR A 80 1.36 3.64 1.93
CA TYR A 80 2.64 4.28 1.66
C TYR A 80 2.47 5.59 0.85
N CYS A 81 1.55 5.61 -0.13
CA CYS A 81 1.41 6.73 -1.06
C CYS A 81 0.24 7.67 -0.78
N LEU A 82 -0.86 7.15 -0.24
CA LEU A 82 -2.12 7.90 -0.23
C LEU A 82 -2.56 8.31 1.17
N THR A 83 -2.17 7.57 2.22
CA THR A 83 -2.80 7.73 3.54
C THR A 83 -1.85 7.77 4.74
N GLY A 84 -0.58 7.38 4.58
CA GLY A 84 0.35 7.28 5.71
C GLY A 84 -0.20 6.39 6.83
N SER A 85 -0.04 6.82 8.09
CA SER A 85 -0.65 6.16 9.25
C SER A 85 -2.08 6.62 9.56
N GLN A 86 -2.64 7.56 8.80
CA GLN A 86 -3.89 8.25 9.13
C GLN A 86 -5.09 7.30 9.14
N PHE A 87 -5.18 6.42 8.15
CA PHE A 87 -6.31 5.49 7.99
C PHE A 87 -5.92 4.04 8.30
N ARG A 88 -4.91 3.86 9.17
CA ARG A 88 -4.36 2.53 9.44
C ARG A 88 -5.42 1.55 9.96
N ALA A 89 -6.33 2.00 10.83
CA ALA A 89 -7.38 1.15 11.37
C ALA A 89 -8.38 0.71 10.28
N GLN A 90 -8.82 1.64 9.42
CA GLN A 90 -9.68 1.34 8.28
C GLN A 90 -9.02 0.32 7.35
N VAL A 91 -7.75 0.53 7.01
CA VAL A 91 -6.98 -0.37 6.15
C VAL A 91 -6.84 -1.75 6.78
N ASP A 92 -6.51 -1.84 8.06
CA ASP A 92 -6.35 -3.12 8.75
C ASP A 92 -7.66 -3.93 8.74
N TYR A 93 -8.80 -3.29 9.00
CA TYR A 93 -10.13 -3.93 8.91
C TYR A 93 -10.48 -4.34 7.49
N PHE A 94 -10.20 -3.49 6.50
CA PHE A 94 -10.46 -3.81 5.11
C PHE A 94 -9.61 -4.99 4.63
N ILE A 95 -8.34 -5.06 5.02
CA ILE A 95 -7.47 -6.23 4.74
C ILE A 95 -8.02 -7.49 5.40
N GLU A 96 -8.49 -7.41 6.64
CA GLU A 96 -9.09 -8.54 7.33
C GLU A 96 -10.31 -9.06 6.56
N TYR A 97 -11.21 -8.16 6.15
CA TYR A 97 -12.35 -8.47 5.30
C TYR A 97 -11.92 -9.14 3.98
N LEU A 98 -10.94 -8.53 3.27
CA LEU A 98 -10.43 -9.04 2.00
C LEU A 98 -9.84 -10.46 2.09
N LYS A 99 -9.34 -10.87 3.26
CA LYS A 99 -8.83 -12.23 3.51
C LYS A 99 -9.93 -13.26 3.76
N ILE A 100 -11.11 -12.82 4.20
CA ILE A 100 -12.25 -13.69 4.55
C ILE A 100 -13.16 -13.89 3.33
N GLN A 101 -13.44 -12.80 2.62
CA GLN A 101 -14.28 -12.85 1.41
C GLN A 101 -13.56 -13.59 0.27
N SER A 102 -14.33 -14.32 -0.56
CA SER A 102 -13.80 -15.09 -1.70
C SER A 102 -14.21 -14.55 -3.07
N ASP A 103 -15.11 -13.57 -3.10
CA ASP A 103 -15.76 -13.09 -4.32
C ASP A 103 -14.83 -12.19 -5.14
N TYR A 104 -13.97 -11.44 -4.46
CA TYR A 104 -13.01 -10.52 -5.05
C TYR A 104 -11.58 -11.07 -4.90
N LYS A 105 -11.03 -11.63 -5.99
CA LYS A 105 -9.64 -12.11 -6.04
C LYS A 105 -8.60 -11.00 -6.16
N VAL A 106 -9.01 -9.86 -6.71
CA VAL A 106 -8.16 -8.69 -6.95
C VAL A 106 -9.01 -7.45 -6.75
N ILE A 107 -8.45 -6.44 -6.07
CA ILE A 107 -9.04 -5.11 -5.96
C ILE A 107 -8.46 -4.22 -7.05
N ASN A 108 -9.32 -3.67 -7.91
CA ASN A 108 -8.92 -2.81 -9.01
C ASN A 108 -8.71 -1.34 -8.55
N LEU A 109 -8.21 -0.49 -9.44
CA LEU A 109 -7.93 0.91 -9.12
C LEU A 109 -9.18 1.68 -8.68
N ASP A 110 -10.32 1.47 -9.34
CA ASP A 110 -11.58 2.14 -9.02
C ASP A 110 -12.06 1.80 -7.60
N GLN A 111 -12.00 0.52 -7.23
CA GLN A 111 -12.32 0.05 -5.89
C GLN A 111 -11.37 0.62 -4.83
N TRP A 112 -10.08 0.73 -5.14
CA TRP A 112 -9.12 1.39 -4.25
C TRP A 112 -9.39 2.89 -4.11
N MET A 113 -9.75 3.58 -5.19
CA MET A 113 -10.15 4.99 -5.13
C MET A 113 -11.46 5.17 -4.35
N GLY A 114 -12.40 4.24 -4.49
CA GLY A 114 -13.60 4.16 -3.66
C GLY A 114 -13.24 3.98 -2.19
N PHE A 115 -12.30 3.10 -1.86
CA PHE A 115 -11.84 2.91 -0.49
C PHE A 115 -11.11 4.14 0.08
N PHE A 116 -10.37 4.87 -0.75
CA PHE A 116 -9.80 6.17 -0.36
C PHE A 116 -10.86 7.19 -0.02
N ARG A 117 -11.88 7.31 -0.88
CA ARG A 117 -13.04 8.17 -0.61
C ARG A 117 -13.74 7.73 0.66
N PHE A 118 -13.96 6.44 0.86
CA PHE A 118 -14.54 5.87 2.08
C PHE A 118 -13.76 6.30 3.32
N CYS A 119 -12.43 6.18 3.31
CA CYS A 119 -11.59 6.58 4.45
C CYS A 119 -11.72 8.07 4.82
N ASN A 120 -12.00 8.93 3.85
CA ASN A 120 -12.13 10.37 4.06
C ASN A 120 -13.56 10.81 4.39
N GLU A 121 -14.57 10.16 3.79
CA GLU A 121 -15.96 10.57 3.83
C GLU A 121 -16.76 9.85 4.93
N ILE A 122 -16.38 8.63 5.30
CA ILE A 122 -17.17 7.77 6.20
C ILE A 122 -16.58 7.75 7.61
N SER A 123 -17.45 7.95 8.60
CA SER A 123 -17.14 7.87 10.02
C SER A 123 -16.74 6.44 10.38
N PHE A 124 -15.60 6.29 11.02
CA PHE A 124 -15.08 4.99 11.44
C PHE A 124 -14.81 5.01 12.95
N PRO A 125 -15.20 3.97 13.73
CA PRO A 125 -15.67 2.65 13.30
C PRO A 125 -17.20 2.45 13.23
N ASP A 126 -17.99 3.48 13.53
CA ASP A 126 -19.46 3.39 13.67
C ASP A 126 -20.20 3.34 12.33
N LEU A 127 -19.60 3.84 11.24
CA LEU A 127 -20.17 3.84 9.90
C LEU A 127 -21.57 4.51 9.81
N SER A 128 -21.89 5.40 10.76
CA SER A 128 -23.24 5.97 10.91
C SER A 128 -23.70 6.81 9.72
N ASN A 129 -22.77 7.33 8.94
CA ASN A 129 -23.04 8.14 7.76
C ASN A 129 -22.85 7.36 6.44
N TYR A 130 -22.74 6.03 6.50
CA TYR A 130 -22.72 5.20 5.30
C TYR A 130 -24.10 5.09 4.68
N ASP A 131 -24.19 5.30 3.37
CA ASP A 131 -25.41 5.18 2.58
C ASP A 131 -25.15 4.22 1.39
N PRO A 132 -25.78 3.04 1.37
CA PRO A 132 -25.60 2.03 0.32
C PRO A 132 -26.26 2.42 -1.01
N ASP A 133 -27.15 3.44 -1.03
CA ASP A 133 -27.76 3.92 -2.27
C ASP A 133 -26.83 4.86 -3.06
N LEU A 134 -25.70 5.26 -2.46
CA LEU A 134 -24.63 5.98 -3.16
C LEU A 134 -23.85 5.03 -4.08
N ALA A 135 -23.18 5.59 -5.09
CA ALA A 135 -22.39 4.84 -6.07
C ALA A 135 -21.05 4.31 -5.50
N TRP A 136 -21.09 3.64 -4.35
CA TRP A 136 -19.95 2.93 -3.81
C TRP A 136 -19.70 1.64 -4.60
N PRO A 137 -18.43 1.20 -4.70
CA PRO A 137 -18.15 -0.13 -5.20
C PRO A 137 -18.77 -1.20 -4.30
N LEU A 138 -19.38 -2.23 -4.88
CA LEU A 138 -20.07 -3.31 -4.15
C LEU A 138 -19.20 -4.02 -3.09
N VAL A 139 -17.88 -4.03 -3.28
CA VAL A 139 -16.94 -4.56 -2.28
C VAL A 139 -16.94 -3.76 -0.97
N LEU A 140 -17.26 -2.46 -1.03
CA LEU A 140 -17.39 -1.60 0.13
C LEU A 140 -18.74 -1.78 0.82
N ASP A 141 -19.83 -1.95 0.07
CA ASP A 141 -21.14 -2.29 0.64
C ASP A 141 -21.02 -3.58 1.47
N ASN A 142 -20.45 -4.62 0.87
CA ASN A 142 -20.22 -5.90 1.54
C ASN A 142 -19.26 -5.78 2.74
N PHE A 143 -18.29 -4.86 2.69
CA PHE A 143 -17.38 -4.60 3.80
C PHE A 143 -18.09 -3.94 4.99
N VAL A 144 -18.97 -2.97 4.73
CA VAL A 144 -19.80 -2.32 5.75
C VAL A 144 -20.74 -3.32 6.41
N GLU A 145 -21.43 -4.15 5.63
CA GLU A 145 -22.28 -5.22 6.14
C GLU A 145 -21.51 -6.18 7.04
N TRP A 146 -20.31 -6.61 6.61
CA TRP A 146 -19.43 -7.47 7.40
C TRP A 146 -19.00 -6.82 8.72
N MET A 147 -18.69 -5.52 8.70
CA MET A 147 -18.32 -4.77 9.91
C MET A 147 -19.49 -4.67 10.90
N GLN A 148 -20.69 -4.36 10.42
CA GLN A 148 -21.89 -4.27 11.26
C GLN A 148 -22.26 -5.62 11.88
N ALA A 149 -22.12 -6.71 11.11
CA ALA A 149 -22.34 -8.07 11.60
C ALA A 149 -21.33 -8.48 12.69
N LYS A 150 -20.07 -7.99 12.63
CA LYS A 150 -19.03 -8.26 13.63
C LYS A 150 -19.24 -7.50 14.95
N GLN A 151 -20.02 -6.43 14.94
CA GLN A 151 -20.34 -5.61 16.11
C GLN A 151 -21.66 -6.02 16.79
N SER A 152 -22.42 -6.95 16.20
CA SER A 152 -23.66 -7.53 16.75
C SER A 152 -23.38 -8.79 17.55
#